data_AF-A0AA39INA0-F1
#
_entry.id   AF-A0AA39INA0-F1
#
_cell.length_a   1.000
_cell.length_b   1.000
_cell.length_c   1.000
_cell.angle_alpha   90.00
_cell.angle_beta   90.00
_cell.angle_gamma   90.00
#
_symmetry.space_group_name_H-M   'P 1'
#
loop_
_entity.id
_entity.type
_entity.pdbx_description
1 polymer ?
#
loop_
_entity_poly.entity_id
_entity_poly.type
_entity_poly.pdbx_seq_one_letter_code
_entity_poly.pdbx_strand_id
1 'polypeptide(L)'
;MFHKVLLLVLLLAVAANAQFPCVVGECPSGKVCNVATDNCEDAAGTVAGSADTCKDNLPWCDRNKERCNGQFKDFLKQQCAKTCGHC
;
A
#
# COMPACT_ATOMS: atom_id res chain seq x y z
N MET A 1 38.45 -8.97 -12.55
CA MET A 1 37.46 -9.69 -11.72
C MET A 1 36.25 -8.81 -11.38
N PHE A 2 36.45 -7.53 -11.03
CA PHE A 2 35.38 -6.56 -10.73
C PHE A 2 34.39 -6.28 -11.87
N HIS A 3 34.82 -6.32 -13.14
CA HIS A 3 33.94 -6.08 -14.30
C HIS A 3 32.84 -7.15 -14.46
N LYS A 4 33.17 -8.41 -14.13
CA LYS A 4 32.20 -9.51 -14.15
C LYS A 4 31.19 -9.41 -13.01
N VAL A 5 31.62 -8.89 -11.85
CA VAL A 5 30.75 -8.61 -10.69
C VAL A 5 29.79 -7.47 -11.00
N LEU A 6 30.27 -6.39 -11.64
CA LEU A 6 29.43 -5.26 -12.05
C LEU A 6 28.33 -5.66 -13.05
N LEU A 7 28.67 -6.50 -14.04
CA LEU A 7 27.71 -7.05 -15.01
C LEU A 7 26.66 -7.97 -14.35
N LEU A 8 27.06 -8.77 -13.36
CA LEU A 8 26.16 -9.65 -12.61
C LEU A 8 25.20 -8.87 -11.71
N VAL A 9 25.67 -7.79 -11.08
CA VAL A 9 24.84 -6.90 -10.25
C VAL A 9 23.83 -6.13 -11.11
N LEU A 10 24.22 -5.68 -12.32
CA LEU A 10 23.31 -5.05 -13.28
C LEU A 10 22.19 -5.99 -13.76
N LEU A 11 22.51 -7.27 -13.99
CA LEU A 11 21.51 -8.28 -14.40
C LEU A 11 20.54 -8.64 -13.27
N LEU A 12 20.99 -8.63 -12.01
CA LEU A 12 20.14 -8.91 -10.85
C LEU A 12 19.23 -7.72 -10.47
N ALA A 13 19.58 -6.49 -10.85
CA ALA A 13 18.77 -5.30 -10.58
C ALA A 13 17.48 -5.23 -11.42
N VAL A 14 17.38 -5.99 -12.51
CA VAL A 14 16.21 -6.02 -13.42
C VAL A 14 15.02 -6.80 -12.83
N ALA A 15 15.19 -7.50 -11.71
CA ALA A 15 14.15 -8.38 -11.15
C ALA A 15 13.33 -7.77 -9.99
N ALA A 16 13.45 -6.47 -9.69
CA ALA A 16 12.86 -5.88 -8.48
C ALA A 16 11.48 -5.23 -8.65
N ASN A 17 10.93 -5.16 -9.87
CA ASN A 17 9.59 -4.66 -10.12
C ASN A 17 8.88 -5.60 -11.08
N ALA A 18 8.08 -6.52 -10.54
CA ALA A 18 7.10 -7.29 -11.30
C ALA A 18 5.99 -6.36 -11.80
N GLN A 19 6.34 -5.47 -12.72
CA GLN A 19 5.45 -4.55 -13.40
C GLN A 19 4.86 -5.29 -14.59
N PHE A 20 3.60 -5.70 -14.50
CA PHE A 20 2.92 -6.37 -15.61
C PHE A 20 2.34 -5.31 -16.55
N PRO A 21 2.54 -5.39 -17.86
CA PRO A 21 1.90 -4.45 -18.80
C PRO A 21 0.39 -4.66 -18.83
N CYS A 22 -0.37 -3.62 -19.14
CA CYS A 22 -1.81 -3.75 -19.35
C CYS A 22 -2.09 -4.57 -20.63
N VAL A 23 -2.91 -5.60 -20.54
CA VAL A 23 -3.33 -6.38 -21.72
C VAL A 23 -4.80 -6.04 -21.99
N VAL A 24 -5.07 -5.27 -23.06
CA VAL A 24 -6.43 -4.81 -23.42
C VAL A 24 -7.12 -4.03 -22.27
N GLY A 25 -6.34 -3.30 -21.47
CA GLY A 25 -6.85 -2.55 -20.31
C GLY A 25 -7.24 -3.41 -19.11
N GLU A 26 -6.99 -4.73 -19.17
CA GLU A 26 -7.22 -5.64 -18.06
C GLU A 26 -5.93 -5.89 -17.26
N CYS A 27 -6.10 -6.05 -15.95
CA CYS A 27 -5.04 -6.34 -15.00
C CYS A 27 -5.49 -7.44 -14.03
N PRO A 28 -4.56 -8.23 -13.46
CA PRO A 28 -4.88 -9.23 -12.45
C PRO A 28 -5.55 -8.59 -11.23
N SER A 29 -6.33 -9.38 -10.50
CA SER A 29 -7.15 -8.91 -9.38
C SER A 29 -6.35 -8.08 -8.37
N GLY A 30 -6.84 -6.88 -8.09
CA GLY A 30 -6.22 -5.94 -7.15
C GLY A 30 -5.27 -4.91 -7.77
N LYS A 31 -5.09 -4.91 -9.10
CA LYS A 31 -4.30 -3.90 -9.83
C LYS A 31 -5.19 -3.06 -10.75
N VAL A 32 -4.75 -1.83 -11.05
CA VAL A 32 -5.40 -0.92 -11.98
C VAL A 32 -4.41 -0.57 -13.09
N CYS A 33 -4.91 -0.51 -14.33
CA CYS A 33 -4.08 -0.10 -15.45
C CYS A 33 -3.77 1.41 -15.36
N ASN A 34 -2.50 1.76 -15.17
CA ASN A 34 -2.04 3.12 -15.36
C ASN A 34 -1.79 3.36 -16.85
N VAL A 35 -2.74 4.04 -17.50
CA VAL A 35 -2.67 4.39 -18.93
C VAL A 35 -1.54 5.38 -19.29
N ALA A 36 -0.92 6.03 -18.31
CA ALA A 36 0.23 6.90 -18.55
C ALA A 36 1.54 6.12 -18.63
N THR A 37 1.61 4.95 -17.99
CA THR A 37 2.81 4.09 -17.96
C THR A 37 2.59 2.74 -18.66
N ASP A 38 1.39 2.47 -19.18
CA ASP A 38 0.96 1.19 -19.77
C ASP A 38 1.20 -0.03 -18.86
N ASN A 39 1.17 0.19 -17.54
CA ASN A 39 1.48 -0.82 -16.54
C ASN A 39 0.34 -1.04 -15.55
N CYS A 40 0.16 -2.28 -15.14
CA CYS A 40 -0.69 -2.67 -14.02
C CYS A 40 0.02 -2.29 -12.72
N GLU A 41 -0.47 -1.23 -12.10
CA GLU A 41 0.02 -0.74 -10.82
C GLU A 41 -0.97 -1.10 -9.73
N ASP A 42 -0.53 -1.14 -8.48
CA ASP A 42 -1.47 -1.08 -7.36
C ASP A 42 -2.32 0.17 -7.56
N ALA A 43 -3.65 0.02 -7.45
CA ALA A 43 -4.57 1.15 -7.50
C ALA A 43 -4.01 2.24 -6.59
N ALA A 44 -3.53 3.35 -7.18
CA ALA A 44 -2.69 4.32 -6.50
C ALA A 44 -3.32 4.70 -5.16
N GLY A 45 -2.72 4.16 -4.10
CA GLY A 45 -3.27 4.08 -2.78
C GLY A 45 -2.19 3.46 -1.91
N THR A 46 -1.13 4.22 -1.66
CA THR A 46 -0.27 3.99 -0.52
C THR A 46 -1.13 4.02 0.75
N VAL A 47 -1.66 2.88 1.13
CA VAL A 47 -1.68 2.43 2.51
C VAL A 47 -1.33 0.97 2.48
N ALA A 48 -0.39 0.59 3.33
CA ALA A 48 -0.28 -0.76 3.82
C ALA A 48 -1.58 -1.12 4.56
N GLY A 49 -2.62 -1.44 3.80
CA GLY A 49 -3.80 -2.16 4.25
C GLY A 49 -3.53 -3.66 4.11
N SER A 50 -2.45 -4.14 4.73
CA SER A 50 -2.48 -5.53 5.15
C SER A 50 -3.68 -5.64 6.08
N ALA A 51 -4.54 -6.63 5.87
CA ALA A 51 -5.61 -6.94 6.82
C ALA A 51 -5.08 -7.18 8.26
N ASP A 52 -3.75 -7.29 8.43
CA ASP A 52 -3.02 -7.33 9.71
C ASP A 52 -2.81 -5.97 10.42
N THR A 53 -3.07 -4.82 9.78
CA THR A 53 -2.93 -3.48 10.39
C THR A 53 -4.25 -2.88 10.89
N CYS A 54 -5.38 -3.57 10.69
CA CYS A 54 -6.66 -3.18 11.26
C CYS A 54 -6.73 -3.48 12.77
N LYS A 55 -6.02 -2.67 13.55
CA LYS A 55 -6.00 -2.76 15.01
C LYS A 55 -6.03 -1.38 15.63
N ASP A 56 -6.55 -1.34 16.84
CA ASP A 56 -6.41 -0.19 17.71
C ASP A 56 -5.08 -0.31 18.46
N ASN A 57 -4.27 0.74 18.37
CA ASN A 57 -2.95 0.84 19.01
C ASN A 57 -3.03 1.41 20.43
N LEU A 58 -4.18 2.00 20.80
CA LEU A 58 -4.40 2.62 22.10
C LEU A 58 -5.48 1.86 22.91
N PRO A 59 -5.27 1.66 24.22
CA PRO A 59 -6.21 0.91 25.06
C PRO A 59 -7.51 1.68 25.38
N TRP A 60 -7.61 2.95 24.98
CA TRP A 60 -8.74 3.83 25.30
C TRP A 60 -9.58 4.23 24.08
N CYS A 61 -9.37 3.58 22.93
CA CYS A 61 -10.10 3.87 21.69
C CYS A 61 -11.62 3.81 21.89
N ASP A 62 -12.15 2.83 22.63
CA ASP A 62 -13.58 2.70 22.93
C ASP A 62 -14.18 3.96 23.57
N ARG A 63 -13.43 4.61 24.48
CA ARG A 63 -13.87 5.85 25.16
C ARG A 63 -13.89 7.07 24.25
N ASN A 64 -13.25 6.98 23.09
CA ASN A 64 -13.07 8.09 22.16
C ASN A 64 -13.74 7.84 20.81
N LYS A 65 -14.59 6.81 20.70
CA LYS A 65 -15.34 6.47 19.49
C LYS A 65 -16.14 7.65 18.93
N GLU A 66 -16.76 8.44 19.80
CA GLU A 66 -17.55 9.61 19.40
C GLU A 66 -16.69 10.71 18.76
N ARG A 67 -15.37 10.70 19.01
CA ARG A 67 -14.42 11.70 18.52
C ARG A 67 -13.79 11.33 17.18
N CYS A 68 -14.10 10.16 16.62
CA CYS A 68 -13.59 9.72 15.32
C CYS A 68 -13.93 10.71 14.18
N ASN A 69 -14.98 11.52 14.33
CA ASN A 69 -15.38 12.54 13.36
C ASN A 69 -15.09 13.98 13.82
N GLY A 70 -14.41 14.14 14.96
CA GLY A 70 -14.14 15.45 15.57
C GLY A 70 -12.75 16.00 15.24
N GLN A 71 -12.29 16.90 16.11
CA GLN A 71 -10.98 17.55 15.99
C GLN A 71 -9.80 16.57 15.96
N PHE A 72 -9.95 15.37 16.52
CA PHE A 72 -8.90 14.34 16.59
C PHE A 72 -9.06 13.23 15.54
N LYS A 73 -9.89 13.43 14.51
CA LYS A 73 -10.19 12.40 13.50
C LYS A 73 -8.93 11.78 12.89
N ASP A 74 -7.91 12.58 12.56
CA ASP A 74 -6.74 12.08 11.84
C ASP A 74 -5.81 11.29 12.77
N PHE A 75 -5.73 11.70 14.04
CA PHE A 75 -5.03 10.94 15.08
C PHE A 75 -5.74 9.61 15.37
N LEU A 76 -7.07 9.64 15.55
CA LEU A 76 -7.86 8.44 15.81
C LEU A 76 -7.96 7.51 14.61
N LYS A 77 -7.89 8.02 13.38
CA LYS A 77 -7.74 7.22 12.16
C LYS A 77 -6.48 6.36 12.17
N GLN A 78 -5.37 6.91 12.67
CA GLN A 78 -4.09 6.20 12.71
C GLN A 78 -3.98 5.26 13.93
N GLN A 79 -4.51 5.68 15.07
CA GLN A 79 -4.33 4.97 16.34
C GLN A 79 -5.49 4.07 16.71
N CYS A 80 -6.68 4.36 16.21
CA CYS A 80 -7.94 3.69 16.53
C CYS A 80 -8.69 3.30 15.25
N ALA A 81 -7.96 2.84 14.23
CA ALA A 81 -8.50 2.55 12.89
C ALA A 81 -9.68 1.58 12.93
N LYS A 82 -9.62 0.57 13.80
CA LYS A 82 -10.68 -0.41 13.97
C LYS A 82 -11.89 0.19 14.69
N THR A 83 -11.68 0.89 15.80
CA THR A 83 -12.76 1.54 16.55
C THR A 83 -13.49 2.60 15.70
N CYS A 84 -12.76 3.32 14.86
CA CYS A 84 -13.29 4.36 14.00
C CYS A 84 -13.80 3.87 12.62
N GLY A 85 -13.65 2.58 12.30
CA GLY A 85 -14.13 2.02 11.02
C GLY A 85 -13.37 2.56 9.81
N HIS A 86 -12.06 2.72 9.94
CA HIS A 86 -11.15 3.14 8.88
C HIS A 86 -10.23 2.02 8.39
N CYS A 87 -10.53 0.81 8.85
CA CYS A 87 -10.38 -0.38 8.03
C CYS A 87 -11.55 -0.39 7.01
#